data_AF-E4UDU1-F1
#
_entry.id   AF-E4UDU1-F1
#
_cell.length_a   1.000
_cell.length_b   1.000
_cell.length_c   1.000
_cell.angle_alpha   90.00
_cell.angle_beta   90.00
_cell.angle_gamma   90.00
#
_symmetry.space_group_name_H-M   'P 1'
#
loop_
_entity.id
_entity.type
_entity.pdbx_description
1 polymer ?
#
loop_
_entity_poly.entity_id
_entity_poly.type
_entity_poly.pdbx_seq_one_letter_code
_entity_poly.pdbx_strand_id
1 'polypeptide(L)'
;MISKKIALTSILLSSSVWLNGCDLLESESHNTPAKIAQIPIANTSCSKSTEELIIPKEENKSGSDSGNTKQILVKSDSQILYEKWKESKRKEDELSSKDLDLKINYDFLLNKHGGDKSHPEVKEADAKITELYHVTKPVWNATNQLKRDYKNLTGRDPK
;
A
#
# COMPACT_ATOMS: atom_id res chain seq x y z
N MET A 1 -32.20 -0.81 17.48
CA MET A 1 -32.10 -1.54 16.20
C MET A 1 -30.73 -1.27 15.57
N ILE A 2 -29.99 -2.36 15.35
CA ILE A 2 -28.80 -2.56 14.49
C ILE A 2 -27.56 -1.68 14.76
N SER A 3 -26.66 -2.21 15.59
CA SER A 3 -25.23 -1.90 15.53
C SER A 3 -24.63 -2.61 14.32
N LYS A 4 -24.31 -1.85 13.27
CA LYS A 4 -23.58 -2.38 12.11
C LYS A 4 -22.12 -2.59 12.50
N LYS A 5 -21.71 -3.84 12.68
CA LYS A 5 -20.30 -4.22 12.78
C LYS A 5 -19.72 -4.22 11.35
N ILE A 6 -18.78 -3.32 11.08
CA ILE A 6 -18.02 -3.34 9.81
C ILE A 6 -16.92 -4.37 10.00
N ALA A 7 -17.04 -5.50 9.32
CA ALA A 7 -15.98 -6.49 9.24
C ALA A 7 -14.95 -6.00 8.22
N LEU A 8 -13.74 -5.69 8.70
CA LEU A 8 -12.62 -5.30 7.85
C LEU A 8 -12.06 -6.55 7.16
N THR A 9 -12.35 -6.75 5.88
CA THR A 9 -11.69 -7.78 5.06
C THR A 9 -10.31 -7.27 4.64
N SER A 10 -9.26 -7.84 5.21
CA SER A 10 -7.86 -7.56 4.83
C SER A 10 -7.52 -8.26 3.51
N ILE A 11 -7.34 -7.47 2.44
CA ILE A 11 -6.72 -7.96 1.21
C ILE A 11 -5.20 -7.87 1.41
N LEU A 12 -4.56 -9.00 1.69
CA LEU A 12 -3.10 -9.15 1.69
C LEU A 12 -2.60 -9.13 0.25
N LEU A 13 -2.25 -7.94 -0.26
CA LEU A 13 -1.40 -7.84 -1.45
C LEU A 13 0.03 -8.21 -1.06
N SER A 14 0.36 -9.49 -1.24
CA SER A 14 1.71 -10.02 -1.16
C SER A 14 2.53 -9.51 -2.35
N SER A 15 3.22 -8.39 -2.17
CA SER A 15 4.27 -7.94 -3.08
C SER A 15 5.57 -8.68 -2.77
N SER A 16 5.88 -9.71 -3.55
CA SER A 16 7.21 -10.29 -3.59
C SER A 16 8.02 -9.64 -4.71
N VAL A 17 9.04 -8.89 -4.29
CA VAL A 17 10.11 -8.32 -5.10
C VAL A 17 10.88 -9.43 -5.81
N TRP A 18 10.96 -9.41 -7.14
CA TRP A 18 12.00 -10.12 -7.89
C TRP A 18 12.79 -9.10 -8.71
N LEU A 19 13.68 -8.40 -8.03
CA LEU A 19 14.92 -7.91 -8.63
C LEU A 19 15.98 -8.94 -8.25
N ASN A 20 16.35 -9.80 -9.19
CA ASN A 20 17.68 -10.41 -9.13
C ASN A 20 18.27 -10.40 -10.54
N GLY A 21 19.42 -9.73 -10.62
CA GLY A 21 20.15 -9.48 -11.85
C GLY A 21 20.65 -10.75 -12.51
N CYS A 22 20.94 -10.60 -13.80
CA CYS A 22 21.84 -11.47 -14.52
C CYS A 22 23.12 -11.70 -13.70
N ASP A 23 23.46 -12.95 -13.46
CA ASP A 23 24.86 -13.33 -13.62
C ASP A 23 25.00 -14.66 -14.33
N LEU A 24 26.05 -14.67 -15.12
CA LEU A 24 26.38 -15.55 -16.21
C LEU A 24 26.63 -16.98 -15.73
N LEU A 25 26.35 -17.92 -16.61
CA LEU A 25 26.74 -19.33 -16.54
C LEU A 25 28.24 -19.48 -16.26
N GLU A 26 28.60 -20.12 -15.14
CA GLU A 26 29.75 -21.00 -15.07
C GLU A 26 29.39 -22.27 -14.28
N SER A 27 29.62 -23.39 -14.95
CA SER A 27 29.50 -24.77 -14.51
C SER A 27 30.55 -25.14 -13.46
N GLU A 28 30.21 -25.97 -12.47
CA GLU A 28 30.79 -27.31 -12.23
C GLU A 28 30.44 -27.91 -10.84
N SER A 29 29.77 -29.07 -10.88
CA SER A 29 29.83 -30.27 -10.02
C SER A 29 30.25 -30.19 -8.53
N HIS A 30 29.33 -30.51 -7.59
CA HIS A 30 29.29 -31.82 -6.88
C HIS A 30 28.27 -31.87 -5.70
N ASN A 31 27.69 -33.06 -5.54
CA ASN A 31 26.61 -33.50 -4.65
C ASN A 31 26.80 -33.32 -3.13
N THR A 32 25.76 -32.90 -2.39
CA THR A 32 25.18 -33.62 -1.22
C THR A 32 23.88 -32.94 -0.69
N PRO A 33 22.84 -33.68 -0.24
CA PRO A 33 21.59 -33.08 0.23
C PRO A 33 21.57 -32.91 1.76
N ALA A 34 21.45 -31.68 2.26
CA ALA A 34 21.28 -31.39 3.69
C ALA A 34 19.82 -31.05 4.03
N LYS A 35 19.11 -32.11 4.46
CA LYS A 35 18.06 -32.16 5.51
C LYS A 35 17.30 -30.85 5.80
N ILE A 36 16.05 -30.80 5.34
CA ILE A 36 15.02 -29.86 5.79
C ILE A 36 14.69 -30.19 7.26
N ALA A 37 15.04 -29.29 8.19
CA ALA A 37 14.58 -29.36 9.57
C ALA A 37 13.16 -28.79 9.66
N GLN A 38 12.19 -29.68 9.89
CA GLN A 38 10.81 -29.37 10.25
C GLN A 38 10.77 -28.69 11.63
N ILE A 39 10.06 -27.57 11.73
CA ILE A 39 9.70 -26.95 13.02
C ILE A 39 8.40 -27.62 13.50
N PRO A 40 8.29 -28.03 14.77
CA PRO A 40 7.10 -28.75 15.26
C PRO A 40 5.90 -27.83 15.40
N ILE A 41 4.77 -28.27 14.86
CA ILE A 41 3.44 -27.75 15.15
C ILE A 41 3.05 -28.24 16.55
N ALA A 42 3.01 -27.33 17.52
CA ALA A 42 2.41 -27.60 18.83
C ALA A 42 0.92 -27.23 18.78
N ASN A 43 0.07 -28.23 18.53
CA ASN A 43 -1.35 -28.18 18.81
C ASN A 43 -1.58 -28.64 20.26
N THR A 44 -2.00 -27.76 21.15
CA THR A 44 -2.71 -28.17 22.37
C THR A 44 -3.79 -27.16 22.76
N SER A 45 -5.02 -27.60 22.55
CA SER A 45 -6.14 -27.54 23.51
C SER A 45 -6.64 -26.18 24.03
N CYS A 46 -7.83 -25.85 23.54
CA CYS A 46 -8.89 -25.05 24.16
C CYS A 46 -8.94 -25.14 25.70
N SER A 47 -8.89 -23.97 26.36
CA SER A 47 -9.48 -23.76 27.69
C SER A 47 -10.38 -22.53 27.64
N LYS A 48 -11.68 -22.77 27.80
CA LYS A 48 -12.69 -21.80 28.20
C LYS A 48 -12.26 -21.24 29.55
N SER A 49 -12.08 -19.92 29.68
CA SER A 49 -12.15 -19.26 30.99
C SER A 49 -12.84 -17.92 30.82
N THR A 50 -14.04 -17.86 31.36
CA THR A 50 -14.79 -16.65 31.68
C THR A 50 -13.99 -15.90 32.75
N GLU A 51 -13.56 -14.68 32.48
CA GLU A 51 -13.15 -13.79 33.57
C GLU A 51 -13.51 -12.34 33.22
N GLU A 52 -14.11 -11.71 34.22
CA GLU A 52 -14.92 -10.51 34.13
C GLU A 52 -14.11 -9.25 33.87
N LEU A 53 -14.83 -8.28 33.31
CA LEU A 53 -14.43 -6.91 33.06
C LEU A 53 -14.07 -6.20 34.38
N ILE A 54 -12.78 -6.12 34.73
CA ILE A 54 -12.33 -5.26 35.83
C ILE A 54 -12.18 -3.84 35.28
N ILE A 55 -13.14 -2.97 35.60
CA ILE A 55 -12.97 -1.51 35.58
C ILE A 55 -12.20 -1.15 36.85
N PRO A 56 -10.98 -0.58 36.80
CA PRO A 56 -10.37 -0.02 37.99
C PRO A 56 -10.95 1.38 38.19
N LYS A 57 -11.82 1.50 39.18
CA LYS A 57 -12.09 2.77 39.85
C LYS A 57 -11.02 2.98 40.93
N GLU A 58 -10.63 4.24 41.06
CA GLU A 58 -10.08 4.93 42.23
C GLU A 58 -8.56 5.03 42.48
N GLU A 59 -8.19 6.32 42.57
CA GLU A 59 -7.51 7.00 43.69
C GLU A 59 -5.99 6.99 43.81
N ASN A 60 -5.51 8.22 44.03
CA ASN A 60 -4.13 8.65 44.22
C ASN A 60 -3.39 7.81 45.27
N LYS A 61 -2.19 7.27 44.94
CA LYS A 61 -0.99 7.39 45.77
C LYS A 61 0.30 7.26 44.94
N SER A 62 1.19 8.21 45.21
CA SER A 62 2.65 8.22 45.06
C SER A 62 3.35 6.84 44.99
N GLY A 63 4.33 6.74 44.09
CA GLY A 63 5.56 5.97 44.35
C GLY A 63 6.04 5.02 43.24
N SER A 64 7.12 5.45 42.58
CA SER A 64 8.25 4.69 42.02
C SER A 64 8.06 3.65 40.91
N ASP A 65 9.05 3.71 40.01
CA ASP A 65 9.51 2.69 39.06
C ASP A 65 8.47 2.11 38.09
N SER A 66 8.42 2.71 36.90
CA SER A 66 7.87 2.02 35.74
C SER A 66 8.95 2.00 34.67
N GLY A 67 9.52 0.82 34.50
CA GLY A 67 10.54 0.51 33.52
C GLY A 67 10.15 0.97 32.13
N ASN A 68 11.19 1.10 31.31
CA ASN A 68 11.12 1.27 29.86
C ASN A 68 10.10 0.26 29.30
N THR A 69 8.87 0.73 29.16
CA THR A 69 7.86 0.06 28.39
C THR A 69 7.98 0.76 27.05
N LYS A 70 8.63 0.10 26.09
CA LYS A 70 8.59 0.52 24.68
C LYS A 70 7.10 0.62 24.34
N GLN A 71 6.53 1.83 24.44
CA GLN A 71 5.14 2.05 24.07
C GLN A 71 5.06 1.71 22.59
N ILE A 72 4.41 0.59 22.29
CA ILE A 72 4.06 0.24 20.92
C ILE A 72 3.07 1.33 20.50
N LEU A 73 3.54 2.29 19.70
CA LEU A 73 2.71 3.36 19.17
C LEU A 73 1.74 2.76 18.15
N VAL A 74 0.55 2.38 18.63
CA VAL A 74 -0.53 1.91 17.77
C VAL A 74 -1.14 3.14 17.09
N LYS A 75 -0.96 3.25 15.77
CA LYS A 75 -1.63 4.30 14.97
C LYS A 75 -3.14 4.06 14.96
N SER A 76 -3.93 5.12 15.10
CA SER A 76 -5.37 5.05 14.88
C SER A 76 -5.69 4.77 13.40
N ASP A 77 -6.86 4.20 13.14
CA ASP A 77 -7.33 3.95 11.77
C ASP A 77 -7.37 5.23 10.91
N SER A 78 -7.70 6.37 11.52
CA SER A 78 -7.70 7.67 10.84
C SER A 78 -6.30 8.10 10.42
N GLN A 79 -5.29 7.82 11.25
CA GLN A 79 -3.90 8.14 10.92
C GLN A 79 -3.35 7.20 9.85
N ILE A 80 -3.73 5.91 9.88
CA ILE A 80 -3.37 4.95 8.83
C ILE A 80 -3.98 5.37 7.48
N LEU A 81 -5.27 5.75 7.46
CA LEU A 81 -5.94 6.21 6.25
C LEU A 81 -5.34 7.52 5.72
N TYR A 82 -5.00 8.45 6.60
CA TYR A 82 -4.37 9.71 6.20
C TYR A 82 -3.01 9.50 5.52
N GLU A 83 -2.14 8.68 6.09
CA GLU A 83 -0.82 8.39 5.50
C GLU A 83 -0.96 7.69 4.15
N LYS A 84 -1.90 6.72 4.02
CA LYS A 84 -2.19 6.06 2.75
C LYS A 84 -2.72 7.04 1.71
N TRP A 85 -3.64 7.92 2.09
CA TRP A 85 -4.17 8.96 1.19
C TRP A 85 -3.06 9.88 0.70
N LYS A 86 -2.19 10.33 1.62
CA LYS A 86 -1.06 11.20 1.31
C LYS A 86 -0.07 10.56 0.34
N GLU A 87 0.26 9.28 0.55
CA GLU A 87 1.13 8.53 -0.37
C GLU A 87 0.49 8.36 -1.75
N SER A 88 -0.80 7.97 -1.80
CA SER A 88 -1.54 7.84 -3.05
C SER A 88 -1.64 9.16 -3.80
N LYS A 89 -1.87 10.27 -3.08
CA LYS A 89 -1.94 11.61 -3.66
C LYS A 89 -0.61 12.05 -4.27
N ARG A 90 0.51 11.77 -3.59
CA ARG A 90 1.85 12.02 -4.16
C ARG A 90 2.08 11.26 -5.46
N LYS A 91 1.68 9.97 -5.52
CA LYS A 91 1.79 9.16 -6.74
C LYS A 91 0.90 9.72 -7.86
N GLU A 92 -0.31 10.15 -7.53
CA GLU A 92 -1.22 10.81 -8.47
C GLU A 92 -0.61 12.08 -9.05
N ASP A 93 0.01 12.93 -8.22
CA ASP A 93 0.63 14.17 -8.67
C ASP A 93 1.86 13.90 -9.56
N GLU A 94 2.67 12.88 -9.24
CA GLU A 94 3.80 12.44 -10.07
C GLU A 94 3.32 11.93 -11.45
N LEU A 95 2.28 11.09 -11.46
CA LEU A 95 1.70 10.58 -12.70
C LEU A 95 1.04 11.69 -13.52
N SER A 96 0.42 12.68 -12.86
CA SER A 96 -0.15 13.85 -13.54
C SER A 96 0.92 14.70 -14.20
N SER A 97 2.10 14.84 -13.60
CA SER A 97 3.24 15.52 -14.24
C SER A 97 3.70 14.76 -15.49
N LYS A 98 3.85 13.44 -15.38
CA LYS A 98 4.24 12.59 -16.51
C LYS A 98 3.21 12.64 -17.66
N ASP A 99 1.93 12.68 -17.34
CA ASP A 99 0.85 12.78 -18.33
C ASP A 99 0.92 14.10 -19.10
N LEU A 100 1.21 15.20 -18.39
CA LEU A 100 1.41 16.51 -19.01
C LEU A 100 2.62 16.51 -19.95
N ASP A 101 3.75 15.98 -19.52
CA ASP A 101 4.98 15.92 -20.32
C ASP A 101 4.77 15.09 -21.61
N LEU A 102 4.09 13.93 -21.49
CA LEU A 102 3.78 13.09 -22.64
C LEU A 102 2.82 13.76 -23.62
N LYS A 103 1.81 14.49 -23.14
CA LYS A 103 0.89 15.26 -23.99
C LYS A 103 1.61 16.37 -24.74
N ILE A 104 2.47 17.12 -24.06
CA ILE A 104 3.30 18.16 -24.70
C ILE A 104 4.17 17.54 -25.79
N ASN A 105 4.80 16.39 -25.52
CA ASN A 105 5.62 15.69 -26.52
C ASN A 105 4.78 15.17 -27.70
N TYR A 106 3.58 14.62 -27.45
CA TYR A 106 2.67 14.19 -28.50
C TYR A 106 2.25 15.36 -29.40
N ASP A 107 1.86 16.49 -28.81
CA ASP A 107 1.46 17.68 -29.57
C ASP A 107 2.64 18.24 -30.40
N PHE A 108 3.85 18.23 -29.83
CA PHE A 108 5.06 18.60 -30.55
C PHE A 108 5.31 17.69 -31.77
N LEU A 109 5.24 16.37 -31.59
CA LEU A 109 5.44 15.40 -32.67
C LEU A 109 4.34 15.49 -33.73
N LEU A 110 3.09 15.67 -33.31
CA LEU A 110 1.96 15.82 -34.22
C LEU A 110 2.14 17.07 -35.10
N ASN A 111 2.57 18.19 -34.51
CA ASN A 111 2.85 19.42 -35.26
C ASN A 111 4.07 19.25 -36.18
N LYS A 112 5.15 18.62 -35.72
CA LYS A 112 6.37 18.33 -36.51
C LYS A 112 6.05 17.52 -37.77
N HIS A 113 5.10 16.59 -37.67
CA HIS A 113 4.70 15.70 -38.76
C HIS A 113 3.43 16.16 -39.49
N GLY A 114 3.08 17.45 -39.43
CA GLY A 114 1.98 18.04 -40.20
C GLY A 114 0.59 17.48 -39.86
N GLY A 115 0.41 16.96 -38.63
CA GLY A 115 -0.83 16.34 -38.18
C GLY A 115 -0.95 14.85 -38.51
N ASP A 116 0.09 14.21 -39.06
CA ASP A 116 0.06 12.79 -39.41
C ASP A 116 0.13 11.89 -38.16
N LYS A 117 -1.04 11.43 -37.72
CA LYS A 117 -1.17 10.44 -36.63
C LYS A 117 -0.66 9.04 -37.00
N SER A 118 -0.41 8.78 -38.28
CA SER A 118 0.08 7.47 -38.72
C SER A 118 1.59 7.32 -38.57
N HIS A 119 2.31 8.44 -38.42
CA HIS A 119 3.76 8.50 -38.25
C HIS A 119 4.20 7.68 -37.02
N PRO A 120 5.28 6.86 -37.13
CA PRO A 120 5.70 5.96 -36.05
C PRO A 120 5.96 6.67 -34.71
N GLU A 121 6.63 7.83 -34.73
CA GLU A 121 6.91 8.61 -33.50
C GLU A 121 5.61 9.09 -32.81
N VAL A 122 4.60 9.50 -33.59
CA VAL A 122 3.31 9.98 -33.04
C VAL A 122 2.52 8.81 -32.45
N LYS A 123 2.51 7.65 -33.13
CA LYS A 123 1.90 6.42 -32.61
C LYS A 123 2.56 5.95 -31.32
N GLU A 124 3.89 6.01 -31.24
CA GLU A 124 4.61 5.62 -30.03
C GLU A 124 4.27 6.56 -28.85
N ALA A 125 4.21 7.87 -29.09
CA ALA A 125 3.81 8.84 -28.07
C ALA A 125 2.36 8.62 -27.59
N ASP A 126 1.43 8.36 -28.51
CA ASP A 126 0.02 8.05 -28.19
C ASP A 126 -0.11 6.75 -27.37
N ALA A 127 0.68 5.73 -27.73
CA ALA A 127 0.74 4.47 -26.97
C ALA A 127 1.24 4.70 -25.53
N LYS A 128 2.27 5.53 -25.34
CA LYS A 128 2.77 5.88 -23.99
C LYS A 128 1.73 6.63 -23.16
N ILE A 129 0.98 7.55 -23.76
CA ILE A 129 -0.14 8.25 -23.08
C ILE A 129 -1.21 7.22 -22.66
N THR A 130 -1.55 6.30 -23.55
CA THR A 130 -2.54 5.25 -23.28
C THR A 130 -2.09 4.33 -22.15
N GLU A 131 -0.82 3.89 -22.15
CA GLU A 131 -0.24 3.08 -21.08
C GLU A 131 -0.28 3.83 -19.74
N LEU A 132 0.11 5.10 -19.72
CA LEU A 132 0.07 5.92 -18.52
C LEU A 132 -1.36 6.07 -17.99
N TYR A 133 -2.36 6.24 -18.86
CA TYR A 133 -3.77 6.31 -18.45
C TYR A 133 -4.22 5.06 -17.68
N HIS A 134 -3.78 3.87 -18.12
CA HIS A 134 -4.08 2.61 -17.44
C HIS A 134 -3.46 2.51 -16.04
N VAL A 135 -2.35 3.21 -15.78
CA VAL A 135 -1.71 3.30 -14.46
C VAL A 135 -2.33 4.40 -13.60
N THR A 136 -2.63 5.56 -14.18
CA THR A 136 -3.13 6.74 -13.46
C THR A 136 -4.57 6.55 -12.96
N LYS A 137 -5.44 5.91 -13.75
CA LYS A 137 -6.85 5.74 -13.39
C LYS A 137 -7.07 4.94 -12.09
N PRO A 138 -6.41 3.78 -11.87
CA PRO A 138 -6.46 3.08 -10.59
C PRO A 138 -5.99 3.92 -9.41
N VAL A 139 -4.89 4.67 -9.56
CA VAL A 139 -4.33 5.52 -8.50
C VAL A 139 -5.31 6.62 -8.11
N TRP A 140 -5.88 7.33 -9.09
CA TRP A 140 -6.89 8.36 -8.87
C TRP A 140 -8.13 7.79 -8.14
N ASN A 141 -8.62 6.62 -8.57
CA ASN A 141 -9.73 5.94 -7.91
C ASN A 141 -9.38 5.59 -6.45
N ALA A 142 -8.19 5.06 -6.20
CA ALA A 142 -7.72 4.71 -4.85
C ALA A 142 -7.59 5.96 -3.95
N THR A 143 -7.01 7.05 -4.45
CA THR A 143 -6.92 8.32 -3.71
C THR A 143 -8.30 8.82 -3.31
N ASN A 144 -9.27 8.81 -4.22
CA ASN A 144 -10.64 9.24 -3.94
C ASN A 144 -11.38 8.33 -2.97
N GLN A 145 -11.13 7.02 -3.03
CA GLN A 145 -11.69 6.07 -2.06
C GLN A 145 -11.14 6.36 -0.66
N LEU A 146 -9.82 6.50 -0.52
CA LEU A 146 -9.16 6.81 0.76
C LEU A 146 -9.65 8.15 1.32
N LYS A 147 -9.83 9.17 0.48
CA LYS A 147 -10.41 10.46 0.88
C LYS A 147 -11.82 10.29 1.45
N ARG A 148 -12.68 9.52 0.78
CA ARG A 148 -14.04 9.23 1.24
C ARG A 148 -14.04 8.47 2.57
N ASP A 149 -13.20 7.45 2.70
CA ASP A 149 -13.12 6.63 3.92
C ASP A 149 -12.62 7.44 5.11
N TYR A 150 -11.60 8.29 4.89
CA TYR A 150 -11.13 9.23 5.91
C TYR A 150 -12.22 10.22 6.35
N LYS A 151 -12.97 10.77 5.39
CA LYS A 151 -14.08 11.69 5.67
C LYS A 151 -15.21 11.01 6.44
N ASN A 152 -15.55 9.78 6.09
CA ASN A 152 -16.56 9.01 6.80
C ASN A 152 -16.14 8.71 8.24
N LEU A 153 -14.84 8.46 8.48
CA LEU A 153 -14.32 8.17 9.81
C LEU A 153 -14.17 9.41 10.70
N THR A 154 -13.75 10.54 10.13
CA THR A 154 -13.36 11.74 10.89
C THR A 154 -14.36 12.91 10.79
N GLY A 155 -15.34 12.82 9.89
CA GLY A 155 -16.26 13.90 9.56
C GLY A 155 -15.62 15.06 8.77
N ARG A 156 -14.35 14.94 8.36
CA ARG A 156 -13.57 16.03 7.76
C ARG A 156 -12.79 15.55 6.54
N ASP A 157 -12.56 16.45 5.59
CA ASP A 157 -11.66 16.19 4.47
C ASP A 157 -10.20 16.14 4.96
N PRO A 158 -9.35 15.26 4.40
CA PRO A 158 -7.93 15.25 4.69
C PRO A 158 -7.29 16.56 4.19
N LYS A 159 -6.49 17.20 5.04
CA LYS A 159 -5.79 18.46 4.76
C LYS A 159 -4.31 18.23 4.49
#